data_AF-M6QG44-F1
#
_entry.id   AF-M6QG44-F1
#
_cell.length_a   1.000
_cell.length_b   1.000
_cell.length_c   1.000
_cell.angle_alpha   90.00
_cell.angle_beta   90.00
_cell.angle_gamma   90.00
#
_symmetry.space_group_name_H-M   'P 1'
#
loop_
_entity.id
_entity.type
_entity.pdbx_description
1 polymer ?
#
loop_
_entity_poly.entity_id
_entity_poly.type
_entity_poly.pdbx_seq_one_letter_code
_entity_poly.pdbx_strand_id
1 'polypeptide(L)'
;MVRHFIYQKGRSEKFWSIEIGADSKSLNTAQGQGRGEAKSEKQAFESEELCQKKIESLVQTKLKEGYEEIFLAIKDINPFDLKVVADAKKQKGERLSVSVHGSSELLEEICSFDWLKHLELRDLTTLSDSLGNLKNLDHLEIKESGSLESIPESIGKLQTLTWLSIE
;
A
#
# COMPACT_ATOMS: atom_id res chain seq x y z
N MET A 1 4.97 -1.15 14.42
CA MET A 1 5.51 -0.69 13.11
C MET A 1 5.45 -1.85 12.13
N VAL A 2 5.05 -1.64 10.87
CA VAL A 2 5.05 -2.67 9.83
C VAL A 2 6.09 -2.35 8.75
N ARG A 3 6.71 -3.37 8.17
CA ARG A 3 7.65 -3.27 7.06
C ARG A 3 7.30 -4.31 6.01
N HIS A 4 7.36 -3.94 4.74
CA HIS A 4 6.98 -4.79 3.62
C HIS A 4 8.15 -4.99 2.68
N PHE A 5 8.25 -6.19 2.14
CA PHE A 5 9.33 -6.61 1.27
C PHE A 5 8.76 -7.43 0.12
N ILE A 6 9.33 -7.24 -1.07
CA ILE A 6 9.00 -8.04 -2.24
C ILE A 6 10.24 -8.65 -2.86
N TYR A 7 10.08 -9.81 -3.47
CA TYR A 7 11.10 -10.46 -4.27
C TYR A 7 10.51 -10.72 -5.65
N GLN A 8 11.18 -10.20 -6.68
CA GLN A 8 10.80 -10.40 -8.08
C GLN A 8 12.01 -10.85 -8.88
N LYS A 9 11.99 -12.10 -9.38
CA LYS A 9 13.03 -12.61 -10.29
C LYS A 9 12.41 -13.58 -11.30
N GLY A 10 12.46 -13.20 -12.58
CA GLY A 10 11.82 -13.97 -13.65
C GLY A 10 10.30 -14.05 -13.41
N ARG A 11 9.76 -15.26 -13.28
CA ARG A 11 8.34 -15.50 -12.96
C ARG A 11 8.05 -15.62 -11.46
N SER A 12 9.08 -15.55 -10.61
CA SER A 12 8.90 -15.68 -9.16
C SER A 12 8.59 -14.32 -8.56
N GLU A 13 7.40 -14.21 -7.96
CA GLU A 13 6.94 -13.04 -7.23
C GLU A 13 6.52 -13.46 -5.83
N LYS A 14 7.25 -13.01 -4.82
CA LYS A 14 6.99 -13.31 -3.42
C LYS A 14 6.93 -12.03 -2.61
N PHE A 15 6.21 -12.07 -1.51
CA PHE A 15 6.21 -10.99 -0.54
C PHE A 15 6.49 -11.52 0.86
N TRP A 16 7.05 -10.66 1.69
CA TRP A 16 7.26 -10.88 3.11
C TRP A 16 7.01 -9.58 3.85
N SER A 17 6.25 -9.64 4.94
CA SER A 17 5.96 -8.50 5.80
C SER A 17 6.34 -8.85 7.23
N ILE A 18 6.77 -7.87 8.00
CA ILE A 18 7.02 -7.99 9.43
C ILE A 18 6.38 -6.83 10.18
N GLU A 19 5.63 -7.16 11.22
CA GLU A 19 4.94 -6.22 12.09
C GLU A 19 5.41 -6.40 13.52
N ILE A 20 5.80 -5.30 14.16
CA ILE A 20 6.07 -5.24 15.60
C ILE A 20 4.73 -5.03 16.32
N GLY A 21 4.42 -5.92 17.25
CA GLY A 21 3.24 -5.83 18.10
C GLY A 21 3.29 -4.60 19.02
N ALA A 22 2.12 -4.17 19.49
CA ALA A 22 1.99 -2.98 20.34
C ALA A 22 2.71 -3.10 21.70
N ASP A 23 3.02 -4.32 22.12
CA ASP A 23 3.79 -4.62 23.34
C ASP A 23 5.31 -4.48 23.17
N SER A 24 5.79 -4.18 21.94
CA SER A 24 7.20 -4.18 21.53
C SER A 24 7.96 -5.48 21.80
N LYS A 25 7.26 -6.53 22.25
CA LYS A 25 7.82 -7.84 22.66
C LYS A 25 7.25 -8.97 21.82
N SER A 26 6.46 -8.65 20.81
CA SER A 26 5.98 -9.61 19.83
C SER A 26 6.19 -9.09 18.43
N LEU A 27 6.35 -10.02 17.50
CA LEU A 27 6.33 -9.74 16.08
C LEU A 27 5.41 -10.72 15.37
N ASN A 28 4.83 -10.27 14.27
CA ASN A 28 4.10 -11.09 13.32
C ASN A 28 4.81 -11.01 11.98
N THR A 29 5.12 -12.16 11.37
CA THR A 29 5.61 -12.21 10.00
C THR A 29 4.53 -12.78 9.10
N ALA A 30 4.41 -12.27 7.88
CA ALA A 30 3.48 -12.78 6.88
C ALA A 30 4.24 -13.00 5.57
N GLN A 31 4.05 -14.13 4.90
CA GLN A 31 4.70 -14.42 3.61
C GLN A 31 3.76 -15.11 2.63
N GLY A 32 3.89 -14.75 1.35
CA GLY A 32 3.04 -15.29 0.29
C GLY A 32 3.65 -15.13 -1.10
N GLN A 33 2.89 -15.53 -2.11
CA GLN A 33 3.28 -15.44 -3.52
C GLN A 33 2.27 -14.58 -4.28
N GLY A 34 2.75 -13.61 -5.06
CA GLY A 34 1.91 -12.67 -5.80
C GLY A 34 0.78 -12.06 -4.94
N ARG A 35 -0.45 -12.13 -5.45
CA ARG A 35 -1.69 -11.73 -4.75
C ARG A 35 -2.40 -12.89 -4.02
N GLY A 36 -1.69 -13.99 -3.74
CA GLY A 36 -2.24 -15.14 -3.02
C GLY A 36 -2.29 -14.94 -1.50
N GLU A 37 -2.83 -15.95 -0.81
CA GLU A 37 -2.92 -15.96 0.65
C GLU A 37 -1.55 -15.88 1.32
N ALA A 38 -1.48 -15.11 2.41
CA ALA A 38 -0.31 -15.02 3.26
C ALA A 38 -0.36 -16.08 4.36
N LYS A 39 0.78 -16.73 4.62
CA LYS A 39 0.99 -17.50 5.83
C LYS A 39 1.60 -16.61 6.88
N SER A 40 0.92 -16.49 8.02
CA SER A 40 1.34 -15.64 9.13
C SER A 40 1.89 -16.47 10.30
N GLU A 41 2.92 -15.94 10.96
CA GLU A 41 3.56 -16.54 12.13
C GLU A 41 3.83 -15.46 13.18
N LYS A 42 3.29 -15.66 14.38
CA LYS A 42 3.50 -14.77 15.53
C LYS A 42 4.55 -15.35 16.47
N GLN A 43 5.48 -14.51 16.92
CA GLN A 43 6.49 -14.84 17.92
C GLN A 43 6.46 -13.82 19.06
N ALA A 44 6.71 -14.28 20.29
CA ALA A 44 6.81 -13.45 21.48
C ALA A 44 8.18 -13.63 22.12
N PHE A 45 8.67 -12.58 22.77
CA PHE A 45 10.00 -12.49 23.34
C PHE A 45 9.93 -12.02 24.80
N GLU A 46 10.94 -12.39 25.59
CA GLU A 46 11.03 -12.01 27.00
C GLU A 46 11.31 -10.50 27.18
N SER A 47 12.00 -9.89 26.21
CA SER A 47 12.37 -8.48 26.22
C SER A 47 12.22 -7.82 24.85
N GLU A 48 12.12 -6.50 24.86
CA GLU A 48 12.06 -5.67 23.65
C GLU A 48 13.38 -5.75 22.87
N GLU A 49 14.52 -5.80 23.56
CA GLU A 49 15.83 -5.91 22.91
C GLU A 49 15.98 -7.23 22.14
N LEU A 50 15.45 -8.34 22.67
CA LEU A 50 15.46 -9.62 21.97
C LEU A 50 14.55 -9.59 20.74
N CYS A 51 13.36 -9.01 20.87
CA CYS A 51 12.43 -8.80 19.75
C CYS A 51 13.10 -7.98 18.63
N GLN A 52 13.70 -6.84 18.99
CA GLN A 52 14.36 -5.94 18.05
C GLN A 52 15.54 -6.59 17.33
N LYS A 53 16.43 -7.29 18.06
CA LYS A 53 17.53 -8.06 17.45
C LYS A 53 17.03 -9.12 16.47
N LYS A 54 15.92 -9.78 16.80
CA LYS A 54 15.31 -10.79 15.92
C LYS A 54 14.76 -10.14 14.64
N ILE A 55 14.06 -9.02 14.74
CA ILE A 55 13.54 -8.25 13.60
C ILE A 55 14.69 -7.87 12.66
N GLU A 56 15.76 -7.28 13.19
CA GLU A 56 16.93 -6.88 12.41
C GLU A 56 17.57 -8.07 11.70
N SER A 57 17.76 -9.20 12.41
CA SER A 57 18.29 -10.42 11.82
C SER A 57 17.43 -10.95 10.67
N LEU A 58 16.10 -10.98 10.82
CA LEU A 58 15.17 -11.42 9.78
C LEU A 58 15.19 -10.51 8.56
N VAL A 59 15.15 -9.20 8.79
CA VAL A 59 15.22 -8.19 7.72
C VAL A 59 16.53 -8.32 6.94
N GLN A 60 17.67 -8.41 7.63
CA GLN A 60 18.97 -8.58 6.97
C GLN A 60 19.05 -9.88 6.17
N THR A 61 18.37 -10.93 6.64
CA THR A 61 18.26 -12.19 5.90
C THR A 61 17.47 -12.01 4.60
N LYS A 62 16.32 -11.34 4.66
CA LYS A 62 15.48 -11.09 3.48
C LYS A 62 16.17 -10.21 2.44
N LEU A 63 16.87 -9.17 2.87
CA LEU A 63 17.67 -8.33 1.97
C LEU A 63 18.76 -9.14 1.25
N LYS A 64 19.44 -10.06 1.96
CA LYS A 64 20.45 -10.96 1.35
C LYS A 64 19.85 -11.97 0.38
N GLU A 65 18.62 -12.41 0.63
CA GLU A 65 17.85 -13.27 -0.30
C GLU A 65 17.43 -12.52 -1.58
N GLY A 66 17.64 -11.20 -1.64
CA GLY A 66 17.31 -10.35 -2.79
C GLY A 66 15.91 -9.74 -2.70
N TYR A 67 15.29 -9.72 -1.51
CA TYR A 67 14.08 -8.94 -1.32
C TYR A 67 14.42 -7.44 -1.28
N GLU A 68 13.53 -6.64 -1.84
CA GLU A 68 13.55 -5.19 -1.80
C GLU A 68 12.53 -4.68 -0.78
N GLU A 69 12.91 -3.69 0.02
CA GLU A 69 12.02 -3.06 0.99
C GLU A 69 11.13 -2.01 0.34
N ILE A 70 9.86 -1.98 0.76
CA ILE A 70 8.88 -0.97 0.39
C ILE A 70 8.73 0.00 1.56
N PHE A 71 9.05 1.26 1.32
CA PHE A 71 8.99 2.32 2.33
C PHE A 71 7.59 2.95 2.42
N LEU A 72 6.56 2.11 2.59
CA LEU A 72 5.19 2.48 2.93
C LEU A 72 4.74 1.55 4.06
N ALA A 73 4.45 2.11 5.24
CA ALA A 73 4.16 1.35 6.45
C ALA A 73 2.65 1.14 6.68
N ILE A 74 1.93 0.71 5.63
CA ILE A 74 0.48 0.56 5.62
C ILE A 74 0.12 -0.92 5.78
N LYS A 75 -0.68 -1.24 6.80
CA LYS A 75 -1.04 -2.62 7.13
C LYS A 75 -2.14 -3.17 6.23
N ASP A 76 -2.28 -4.50 6.25
CA ASP A 76 -3.39 -5.23 5.63
C ASP A 76 -3.57 -5.00 4.11
N ILE A 77 -2.52 -4.50 3.45
CA ILE A 77 -2.44 -4.36 2.00
C ILE A 77 -1.40 -5.34 1.46
N ASN A 78 -1.70 -5.93 0.30
CA ASN A 78 -0.75 -6.77 -0.39
C ASN A 78 0.50 -5.93 -0.77
N PRO A 79 1.73 -6.38 -0.43
CA PRO A 79 2.94 -5.63 -0.74
C PRO A 79 3.15 -5.27 -2.22
N PHE A 80 2.58 -6.02 -3.17
CA PHE A 80 2.66 -5.64 -4.58
C PHE A 80 1.84 -4.40 -4.90
N ASP A 81 0.67 -4.21 -4.28
CA ASP A 81 -0.13 -3.00 -4.47
C ASP A 81 0.58 -1.79 -3.80
N LEU A 82 1.19 -1.99 -2.63
CA LEU A 82 2.06 -0.97 -2.02
C LEU A 82 3.27 -0.62 -2.89
N LYS A 83 3.87 -1.60 -3.58
CA LYS A 83 5.01 -1.35 -4.47
C LYS A 83 4.62 -0.41 -5.60
N VAL A 84 3.46 -0.61 -6.21
CA VAL A 84 2.97 0.25 -7.30
C VAL A 84 2.85 1.71 -6.83
N VAL A 85 2.29 1.93 -5.64
CA VAL A 85 2.16 3.27 -5.04
C VAL A 85 3.53 3.86 -4.67
N ALA A 86 4.41 3.06 -4.07
CA ALA A 86 5.77 3.49 -3.70
C ALA A 86 6.61 3.87 -4.92
N ASP A 87 6.47 3.14 -6.03
CA ASP A 87 7.14 3.43 -7.29
C ASP A 87 6.62 4.70 -7.93
N ALA A 88 5.29 4.88 -7.97
CA ALA A 88 4.67 6.11 -8.45
C ALA A 88 5.15 7.33 -7.64
N LYS A 89 5.26 7.19 -6.31
CA LYS A 89 5.83 8.20 -5.41
C LYS A 89 7.28 8.52 -5.73
N LYS A 90 8.12 7.50 -5.83
CA LYS A 90 9.56 7.63 -6.07
C LYS A 90 9.86 8.27 -7.43
N GLN A 91 9.10 7.90 -8.46
CA GLN A 91 9.34 8.30 -9.84
C GLN A 91 8.54 9.55 -10.25
N LYS A 92 7.66 10.04 -9.37
CA LYS A 92 6.67 11.07 -9.71
C LYS A 92 5.87 10.70 -10.97
N GLY A 93 5.46 9.43 -11.05
CA GLY A 93 4.68 8.92 -12.17
C GLY A 93 3.32 9.61 -12.22
N GLU A 94 2.90 10.07 -13.41
CA GLU A 94 1.64 10.80 -13.60
C GLU A 94 0.42 9.89 -13.75
N ARG A 95 0.64 8.57 -13.87
CA ARG A 95 -0.40 7.56 -14.03
C ARG A 95 -0.29 6.51 -12.91
N LEU A 96 -1.38 6.25 -12.22
CA LEU A 96 -1.45 5.24 -11.17
C LEU A 96 -2.73 4.41 -11.32
N SER A 97 -2.58 3.09 -11.32
CA SER A 97 -3.70 2.13 -11.26
C SER A 97 -3.45 1.19 -10.10
N VAL A 98 -4.32 1.18 -9.09
CA VAL A 98 -4.14 0.37 -7.88
C VAL A 98 -5.49 -0.03 -7.27
N SER A 99 -5.56 -1.22 -6.69
CA SER A 99 -6.68 -1.60 -5.82
C SER A 99 -6.36 -1.16 -4.40
N VAL A 100 -7.28 -0.45 -3.75
CA VAL A 100 -7.05 0.07 -2.40
C VAL A 100 -7.54 -0.87 -1.31
N HIS A 101 -8.32 -1.90 -1.65
CA HIS A 101 -8.89 -2.88 -0.70
C HIS A 101 -9.57 -2.22 0.51
N GLY A 102 -10.27 -1.10 0.31
CA GLY A 102 -10.92 -0.33 1.37
C GLY A 102 -9.98 0.39 2.35
N SER A 103 -8.66 0.42 2.12
CA SER A 103 -7.70 1.09 3.00
C SER A 103 -7.75 2.61 2.85
N SER A 104 -8.25 3.29 3.88
CA SER A 104 -8.26 4.75 3.96
C SER A 104 -6.84 5.33 4.03
N GLU A 105 -5.93 4.68 4.74
CA GLU A 105 -4.52 5.12 4.86
C GLU A 105 -3.81 5.11 3.50
N LEU A 106 -4.04 4.07 2.68
CA LEU A 106 -3.50 4.01 1.33
C LEU A 106 -4.11 5.08 0.42
N LEU A 107 -5.41 5.34 0.55
CA LEU A 107 -6.08 6.37 -0.22
C LEU A 107 -5.56 7.77 0.13
N GLU A 108 -5.35 8.08 1.41
CA GLU A 108 -4.74 9.36 1.85
C GLU A 108 -3.32 9.51 1.31
N GLU A 109 -2.51 8.45 1.35
CA GLU A 109 -1.16 8.46 0.77
C GLU A 109 -1.21 8.79 -0.73
N ILE A 110 -2.11 8.17 -1.49
CA ILE A 110 -2.32 8.46 -2.92
C ILE A 110 -2.81 9.90 -3.14
N CYS A 111 -3.72 10.39 -2.31
CA CYS A 111 -4.25 11.76 -2.40
C CYS A 111 -3.20 12.84 -2.10
N SER A 112 -2.04 12.46 -1.53
CA SER A 112 -0.89 13.34 -1.37
C SER A 112 -0.09 13.56 -2.67
N PHE A 113 -0.38 12.80 -3.73
CA PHE A 113 0.38 12.83 -4.98
C PHE A 113 -0.15 13.92 -5.91
N ASP A 114 0.15 15.18 -5.57
CA ASP A 114 -0.32 16.36 -6.31
C ASP A 114 0.08 16.42 -7.80
N TRP A 115 0.98 15.54 -8.25
CA TRP A 115 1.44 15.42 -9.64
C TRP A 115 0.64 14.41 -10.48
N LEU A 116 -0.28 13.63 -9.90
CA LEU A 116 -1.06 12.65 -10.67
C LEU A 116 -1.96 13.35 -11.69
N LYS A 117 -1.98 12.79 -12.91
CA LYS A 117 -2.89 13.19 -13.99
C LYS A 117 -3.96 12.13 -14.26
N HIS A 118 -3.57 10.85 -14.20
CA HIS A 118 -4.50 9.73 -14.37
C HIS A 118 -4.47 8.83 -13.14
N LEU A 119 -5.64 8.61 -12.55
CA LEU A 119 -5.82 7.76 -11.39
C LEU A 119 -6.94 6.76 -11.65
N GLU A 120 -6.61 5.48 -11.59
CA GLU A 120 -7.56 4.36 -11.61
C GLU A 120 -7.54 3.68 -10.23
N LEU A 121 -8.68 3.65 -9.56
CA LEU A 121 -8.87 3.03 -8.26
C LEU A 121 -9.86 1.86 -8.36
N ARG A 122 -9.60 0.81 -7.57
CA ARG A 122 -10.49 -0.35 -7.41
C ARG A 122 -10.74 -0.67 -5.94
N ASP A 123 -11.82 -1.40 -5.66
CA ASP A 123 -12.17 -1.94 -4.35
C ASP A 123 -12.29 -0.85 -3.26
N LEU A 124 -12.91 0.28 -3.60
CA LEU A 124 -13.19 1.36 -2.65
C LEU A 124 -14.46 1.07 -1.84
N THR A 125 -14.40 1.37 -0.54
CA THR A 125 -15.57 1.46 0.35
C THR A 125 -15.96 2.90 0.63
N THR A 126 -14.97 3.80 0.60
CA THR A 126 -15.13 5.24 0.81
C THR A 126 -14.15 6.00 -0.09
N LEU A 127 -14.45 7.26 -0.36
CA LEU A 127 -13.51 8.21 -0.97
C LEU A 127 -13.07 9.23 0.08
N SER A 128 -11.82 9.64 0.01
CA SER A 128 -11.26 10.65 0.91
C SER A 128 -11.62 12.07 0.45
N ASP A 129 -11.89 12.97 1.41
CA ASP A 129 -11.99 14.41 1.15
C ASP A 129 -10.69 15.01 0.59
N SER A 130 -9.55 14.37 0.83
CA SER A 130 -8.25 14.72 0.27
C SER A 130 -8.16 14.48 -1.23
N LEU A 131 -9.11 13.76 -1.84
CA LEU A 131 -9.16 13.57 -3.30
C LEU A 131 -9.10 14.92 -4.04
N GLY A 132 -9.77 15.94 -3.50
CA GLY A 132 -9.74 17.31 -4.02
C GLY A 132 -8.36 17.99 -4.02
N ASN A 133 -7.32 17.39 -3.42
CA ASN A 133 -5.95 17.89 -3.45
C ASN A 133 -5.21 17.57 -4.76
N LEU A 134 -5.72 16.61 -5.55
CA LEU A 134 -5.13 16.18 -6.81
C LEU A 134 -5.41 17.19 -7.94
N LYS A 135 -4.87 18.40 -7.81
CA LYS A 135 -5.17 19.55 -8.68
C LYS A 135 -4.78 19.35 -10.15
N ASN A 136 -3.88 18.41 -10.43
CA ASN A 136 -3.42 18.09 -11.79
C ASN A 136 -4.16 16.90 -12.40
N LEU A 137 -5.13 16.29 -11.69
CA LEU A 137 -5.83 15.11 -12.15
C LEU A 137 -6.82 15.44 -13.26
N ASP A 138 -6.54 14.98 -14.48
CA ASP A 138 -7.41 15.15 -15.64
C ASP A 138 -8.30 13.92 -15.91
N HIS A 139 -7.94 12.76 -15.35
CA HIS A 139 -8.65 11.51 -15.53
C HIS A 139 -8.77 10.73 -14.22
N LEU A 140 -9.99 10.55 -13.75
CA LEU A 140 -10.33 9.72 -12.60
C LEU A 140 -11.25 8.59 -13.03
N GLU A 141 -10.84 7.37 -12.73
CA GLU A 141 -11.62 6.17 -12.98
C GLU A 141 -11.72 5.33 -11.71
N ILE A 142 -12.93 5.03 -11.29
CA ILE A 142 -13.22 4.18 -10.15
C ILE A 142 -13.99 2.97 -10.68
N LYS A 143 -13.43 1.77 -10.49
CA LYS A 143 -14.02 0.51 -10.94
C LYS A 143 -14.18 -0.45 -9.78
N GLU A 144 -14.99 -1.49 -9.97
CA GLU A 144 -15.09 -2.62 -9.04
C GLU A 144 -15.32 -2.15 -7.58
N SER A 145 -16.06 -1.05 -7.41
CA SER A 145 -16.24 -0.37 -6.11
C SER A 145 -17.70 -0.38 -5.69
N GLY A 146 -18.35 -1.55 -5.79
CA GLY A 146 -19.78 -1.71 -5.49
C GLY A 146 -20.17 -1.47 -4.02
N SER A 147 -19.19 -1.32 -3.13
CA SER A 147 -19.39 -0.93 -1.73
C SER A 147 -19.14 0.56 -1.46
N LEU A 148 -18.90 1.36 -2.50
CA LEU A 148 -18.69 2.80 -2.36
C LEU A 148 -20.01 3.48 -1.98
N GLU A 149 -20.07 4.02 -0.76
CA GLU A 149 -21.32 4.57 -0.21
C GLU A 149 -21.67 5.95 -0.76
N SER A 150 -20.66 6.77 -1.05
CA SER A 150 -20.86 8.15 -1.47
C SER A 150 -19.65 8.73 -2.20
N ILE A 151 -19.90 9.80 -2.95
CA ILE A 151 -18.87 10.62 -3.58
C ILE A 151 -18.72 11.92 -2.78
N PRO A 152 -17.51 12.29 -2.31
CA PRO A 152 -17.31 13.47 -1.48
C PRO A 152 -17.47 14.75 -2.31
N GLU A 153 -17.98 15.82 -1.69
CA GLU A 153 -18.09 17.15 -2.33
C GLU A 153 -16.72 17.68 -2.81
N SER A 154 -15.63 17.22 -2.19
CA SER A 154 -14.26 17.55 -2.57
C SER A 154 -13.92 17.19 -4.02
N ILE A 155 -14.65 16.28 -4.67
CA ILE A 155 -14.47 15.97 -6.09
C ILE A 155 -14.67 17.22 -6.97
N GLY A 156 -15.51 18.16 -6.54
CA GLY A 156 -15.71 19.45 -7.22
C GLY A 156 -14.48 20.38 -7.16
N LYS A 157 -13.45 20.06 -6.37
CA LYS A 157 -12.19 20.80 -6.31
C LYS A 157 -11.18 20.36 -7.38
N LEU A 158 -11.45 19.26 -8.11
CA LEU A 158 -10.59 18.76 -9.18
C LEU A 158 -10.73 19.62 -10.45
N GLN A 159 -10.07 20.77 -10.46
CA GLN A 159 -10.24 21.80 -11.49
C GLN A 159 -9.81 21.39 -12.91
N THR A 160 -8.96 20.37 -13.02
CA THR A 160 -8.41 19.89 -14.30
C THR A 160 -9.12 18.63 -14.82
N LEU A 161 -10.07 18.08 -14.06
CA LEU A 161 -10.73 16.82 -14.38
C LEU A 161 -11.56 16.95 -15.66
N THR A 162 -11.24 16.13 -16.66
CA THR A 162 -11.95 16.07 -17.95
C THR A 162 -12.66 14.74 -18.16
N TRP A 163 -12.23 13.69 -17.46
CA TRP A 163 -12.85 12.38 -17.47
C TRP A 163 -13.12 11.90 -16.05
N LEU A 164 -14.36 11.52 -15.80
CA LEU A 164 -14.81 10.89 -14.56
C LEU A 164 -15.68 9.69 -14.90
N SER A 165 -15.26 8.49 -14.48
CA SER A 165 -16.09 7.28 -14.51
C SER A 165 -16.09 6.62 -13.14
N ILE A 166 -17.26 6.17 -12.70
CA ILE A 166 -17.47 5.48 -11.43
C ILE A 166 -18.44 4.33 -11.71
N GLU A 167 -17.95 3.10 -11.52
CA GLU A 167 -18.65 1.83 -11.80
C GLU A 167 -18.77 0.92 -10.57
#